data_AF-A0A525KVZ9-F1
#
_entry.id   AF-A0A525KVZ9-F1
#
_cell.length_a   1.000
_cell.length_b   1.000
_cell.length_c   1.000
_cell.angle_alpha   90.00
_cell.angle_beta   90.00
_cell.angle_gamma   90.00
#
_symmetry.space_group_name_H-M   'P 1'
#
loop_
_entity.id
_entity.type
_entity.pdbx_description
1 polymer ?
#
loop_
_entity_poly.entity_id
_entity_poly.type
_entity_poly.pdbx_seq_one_letter_code
_entity_poly.pdbx_strand_id
1 'polypeptide(L)'
;MTDILMPKATAVWLVDNTSLTFDQIADFCGLHPLEVKGIADGEVARDIRGADPIANGQLNREELDRAEKDSKYRMKAQKSRHAEYLKPQKKGPKYTPVSRRQDRPDAIAWFLRNHPEIAESQIARILGTTKATIDSVRNRTHWNSANIKPVDPVTLGLVLQLELDEVVRKAADKKAKEDARKGIVHPEGPSLRPASETGVIEDEAHAEPEDAHDDEAHKDETPVYEDEHAED
;
A
#
# COMPACT_ATOMS: atom_id res chain seq x y z
N MET A 1 22.61 2.07 -0.92
CA MET A 1 23.84 1.39 -1.38
C MET A 1 23.42 0.30 -2.35
N THR A 2 24.07 0.20 -3.50
CA THR A 2 23.84 -0.89 -4.46
C THR A 2 24.37 -2.18 -3.85
N ASP A 3 23.50 -3.18 -3.72
CA ASP A 3 23.86 -4.47 -3.14
C ASP A 3 24.71 -5.27 -4.14
N ILE A 4 25.84 -5.81 -3.67
CA ILE A 4 26.71 -6.65 -4.49
C ILE A 4 26.08 -8.04 -4.55
N LEU A 5 25.87 -8.57 -5.77
CA LEU A 5 25.14 -9.82 -6.00
C LEU A 5 25.77 -11.05 -5.32
N MET A 6 27.09 -11.07 -5.11
CA MET A 6 27.83 -12.19 -4.49
C MET A 6 29.00 -11.69 -3.62
N PRO A 7 28.73 -11.11 -2.43
CA PRO A 7 29.73 -10.35 -1.67
C PRO A 7 30.93 -11.19 -1.23
N LYS A 8 30.73 -12.43 -0.79
CA LYS A 8 31.83 -13.34 -0.39
C LYS A 8 32.71 -13.78 -1.55
N ALA A 9 32.09 -14.14 -2.69
CA ALA A 9 32.84 -14.55 -3.88
C ALA A 9 33.60 -13.36 -4.50
N THR A 10 33.01 -12.17 -4.48
CA THR A 10 33.69 -10.94 -4.91
C THR A 10 34.83 -10.56 -3.97
N ALA A 11 34.68 -10.74 -2.66
CA ALA A 11 35.75 -10.53 -1.69
C ALA A 11 36.94 -11.48 -1.92
N VAL A 12 36.69 -12.79 -2.14
CA VAL A 12 37.74 -13.77 -2.50
C VAL A 12 38.51 -13.29 -3.74
N TRP A 13 37.80 -12.88 -4.80
CA TRP A 13 38.45 -12.40 -6.01
C TRP A 13 39.28 -11.14 -5.78
N LEU A 14 38.75 -10.16 -5.02
CA LEU A 14 39.45 -8.91 -4.73
C LEU A 14 40.70 -9.15 -3.88
N VAL A 15 40.65 -10.02 -2.88
CA VAL A 15 41.81 -10.39 -2.05
C VAL A 15 42.92 -11.02 -2.90
N ASP A 16 42.57 -11.90 -3.84
CA ASP A 16 43.55 -12.64 -4.63
C ASP A 16 44.14 -11.83 -5.81
N ASN A 17 43.39 -10.86 -6.34
CA ASN A 17 43.73 -10.20 -7.62
C ASN A 17 44.05 -8.71 -7.48
N THR A 18 43.98 -8.13 -6.28
CA THR A 18 44.16 -6.69 -6.06
C THR A 18 45.03 -6.41 -4.84
N SER A 19 45.56 -5.19 -4.75
CA SER A 19 46.37 -4.72 -3.61
C SER A 19 45.58 -3.91 -2.58
N LEU A 20 44.26 -4.04 -2.57
CA LEU A 20 43.36 -3.30 -1.69
C LEU A 20 43.50 -3.71 -0.22
N THR A 21 43.22 -2.77 0.68
CA THR A 21 43.16 -3.05 2.11
C THR A 21 41.89 -3.83 2.47
N PHE A 22 41.95 -4.62 3.55
CA PHE A 22 40.79 -5.39 4.01
C PHE A 22 39.56 -4.51 4.32
N ASP A 23 39.79 -3.29 4.83
CA ASP A 23 38.72 -2.34 5.09
C ASP A 23 38.06 -1.82 3.80
N GLN A 24 38.81 -1.65 2.71
CA GLN A 24 38.25 -1.24 1.42
C GLN A 24 37.38 -2.34 0.80
N ILE A 25 37.83 -3.59 0.90
CA ILE A 25 37.10 -4.76 0.40
C ILE A 25 35.83 -4.99 1.24
N ALA A 26 35.96 -4.89 2.57
CA ALA A 26 34.86 -4.99 3.52
C ALA A 26 33.76 -3.97 3.21
N ASP A 27 34.12 -2.70 3.06
CA ASP A 27 33.18 -1.63 2.77
C ASP A 27 32.51 -1.79 1.39
N PHE A 28 33.23 -2.29 0.38
CA PHE A 28 32.66 -2.52 -0.94
C PHE A 28 31.71 -3.72 -0.99
N CYS A 29 32.07 -4.83 -0.35
CA CYS A 29 31.27 -6.05 -0.32
C CYS A 29 30.20 -6.05 0.79
N GLY A 30 30.19 -5.05 1.69
CA GLY A 30 29.30 -5.03 2.85
C GLY A 30 29.58 -6.14 3.86
N LEU A 31 30.85 -6.58 3.97
CA LEU A 31 31.30 -7.61 4.90
C LEU A 31 32.06 -6.97 6.08
N HIS A 32 32.23 -7.71 7.16
CA HIS A 32 33.09 -7.23 8.25
C HIS A 32 34.58 -7.41 7.87
N PRO A 33 35.50 -6.50 8.22
CA PRO A 33 36.94 -6.64 7.92
C PRO A 33 37.55 -7.97 8.42
N LEU A 34 37.07 -8.48 9.56
CA LEU A 34 37.48 -9.80 10.08
C LEU A 34 37.07 -10.96 9.16
N GLU A 35 35.93 -10.88 8.47
CA GLU A 35 35.53 -11.90 7.50
C GLU A 35 36.43 -11.87 6.28
N VAL A 36 36.80 -10.67 5.81
CA VAL A 36 37.76 -10.50 4.69
C VAL A 36 39.14 -11.03 5.08
N LYS A 37 39.59 -10.77 6.32
CA LYS A 37 40.82 -11.36 6.84
C LYS A 37 40.74 -12.89 6.89
N GLY A 38 39.64 -13.44 7.39
CA GLY A 38 39.42 -14.89 7.40
C GLY A 38 39.36 -15.50 5.99
N ILE A 39 38.94 -14.76 4.98
CA ILE A 39 39.02 -15.15 3.57
C ILE A 39 40.48 -15.16 3.08
N ALA A 40 41.25 -14.13 3.42
CA ALA A 40 42.67 -14.03 3.06
C ALA A 40 43.54 -15.11 3.73
N ASP A 41 43.25 -15.42 4.99
CA ASP A 41 43.88 -16.53 5.73
C ASP A 41 43.39 -17.91 5.25
N GLY A 42 42.38 -17.91 4.36
CA GLY A 42 41.78 -19.10 3.81
C GLY A 42 41.02 -19.91 4.86
N GLU A 43 40.54 -19.34 5.96
CA GLU A 43 39.69 -20.01 6.95
C GLU A 43 38.21 -19.99 6.57
N VAL A 44 37.78 -18.93 5.89
CA VAL A 44 36.41 -18.67 5.47
C VAL A 44 36.31 -18.77 3.94
N ALA A 45 35.21 -19.35 3.44
CA ALA A 45 34.91 -19.42 2.00
C ALA A 45 35.91 -20.21 1.13
N ARG A 46 36.64 -21.19 1.69
CA ARG A 46 37.60 -22.07 0.98
C ARG A 46 37.05 -22.68 -0.32
N ASP A 47 35.78 -23.07 -0.33
CA ASP A 47 35.14 -23.74 -1.48
C ASP A 47 34.48 -22.76 -2.47
N ILE A 48 34.54 -21.45 -2.21
CA ILE A 48 33.92 -20.43 -3.06
C ILE A 48 34.92 -19.97 -4.12
N ARG A 49 34.54 -20.12 -5.39
CA ARG A 49 35.31 -19.55 -6.51
C ARG A 49 35.13 -18.04 -6.56
N GLY A 50 36.24 -17.31 -6.64
CA GLY A 50 36.24 -15.86 -6.78
C GLY A 50 35.43 -15.40 -8.01
N ALA A 51 34.54 -14.42 -7.81
CA ALA A 51 33.72 -13.84 -8.86
C ALA A 51 34.23 -12.43 -9.20
N ASP A 52 34.69 -12.24 -10.43
CA ASP A 52 35.24 -10.98 -10.91
C ASP A 52 34.14 -9.87 -10.96
N PRO A 53 34.27 -8.80 -10.14
CA PRO A 53 33.30 -7.71 -10.12
C PRO A 53 33.33 -6.84 -11.37
N ILE A 54 34.43 -6.82 -12.13
CA ILE A 54 34.56 -6.11 -13.39
C ILE A 54 33.83 -6.87 -14.49
N ALA A 55 34.06 -8.18 -14.59
CA ALA A 55 33.34 -9.05 -15.53
C ALA A 55 31.82 -9.03 -15.29
N ASN A 56 31.40 -8.95 -14.02
CA ASN A 56 29.98 -8.82 -13.64
C ASN A 56 29.40 -7.41 -13.87
N GLY A 57 30.22 -6.45 -14.29
CA GLY A 57 29.81 -5.06 -14.51
C GLY A 57 29.39 -4.31 -13.23
N GLN A 58 29.92 -4.75 -12.08
CA GLN A 58 29.69 -4.15 -10.76
C GLN A 58 30.79 -3.15 -10.37
N LEU A 59 31.98 -3.26 -10.96
CA LEU A 59 33.12 -2.35 -10.74
C LEU A 59 33.77 -1.99 -12.07
N ASN A 60 34.28 -0.76 -12.19
CA ASN A 60 35.05 -0.35 -13.36
C ASN A 60 36.56 -0.49 -13.08
N ARG A 61 37.36 -0.76 -14.12
CA ARG A 61 38.83 -0.88 -13.97
C ARG A 61 39.46 0.42 -13.44
N GLU A 62 38.99 1.56 -13.93
CA GLU A 62 39.44 2.88 -13.47
C GLU A 62 39.11 3.15 -11.99
N GLU A 63 38.01 2.58 -11.48
CA GLU A 63 37.64 2.69 -10.07
C GLU A 63 38.60 1.88 -9.20
N LEU A 64 38.94 0.68 -9.65
CA LEU A 64 39.88 -0.20 -8.98
C LEU A 64 41.29 0.42 -8.93
N ASP A 65 41.79 0.93 -10.06
CA ASP A 65 43.12 1.55 -10.13
C ASP A 65 43.24 2.80 -9.24
N ARG A 66 42.14 3.51 -8.99
CA ARG A 66 42.10 4.62 -8.03
C ARG A 66 42.14 4.13 -6.59
N ALA A 67 41.42 3.07 -6.29
CA ALA A 67 41.36 2.48 -4.96
C ALA A 67 42.68 1.82 -4.54
N GLU A 68 43.42 1.23 -5.48
CA GLU A 68 44.75 0.67 -5.21
C GLU A 68 45.81 1.73 -4.89
N LYS A 69 45.64 2.97 -5.42
CA LYS A 69 46.57 4.08 -5.17
C LYS A 69 46.32 4.81 -3.85
N ASP A 70 45.13 4.69 -3.28
CA ASP A 70 44.73 5.36 -2.05
C ASP A 70 43.97 4.40 -1.13
N SER A 71 44.60 3.99 -0.03
CA SER A 71 44.04 3.07 0.97
C SER A 71 42.82 3.63 1.71
N LYS A 72 42.62 4.95 1.71
CA LYS A 72 41.44 5.59 2.32
C LYS A 72 40.28 5.73 1.35
N TYR A 73 40.50 5.47 0.06
CA TYR A 73 39.46 5.59 -0.95
C TYR A 73 38.43 4.47 -0.81
N ARG A 74 37.14 4.84 -0.86
CA ARG A 74 36.02 3.90 -0.81
C ARG A 74 35.39 3.76 -2.19
N MET A 75 35.52 2.56 -2.76
CA MET A 75 35.02 2.22 -4.09
C MET A 75 33.51 2.36 -4.17
N LYS A 76 33.03 2.88 -5.30
CA LYS A 76 31.60 2.96 -5.58
C LYS A 76 31.21 1.89 -6.60
N ALA A 77 30.30 1.01 -6.21
CA ALA A 77 29.74 0.01 -7.10
C ALA A 77 28.96 0.68 -8.25
N GLN A 78 29.20 0.18 -9.46
CA GLN A 78 28.50 0.60 -10.65
C GLN A 78 27.08 0.05 -10.64
N LYS A 79 26.09 0.89 -10.95
CA LYS A 79 24.72 0.43 -11.14
C LYS A 79 24.69 -0.52 -12.33
N SER A 80 24.35 -1.78 -12.09
CA SER A 80 24.27 -2.77 -13.16
C SER A 80 23.26 -2.30 -14.22
N ARG A 81 23.61 -2.44 -15.51
CA ARG A 81 22.68 -2.13 -16.61
C ARG A 81 21.43 -3.02 -16.56
N HIS A 82 21.54 -4.21 -15.96
CA HIS A 82 20.46 -5.16 -15.77
C HIS A 82 19.41 -4.71 -14.76
N ALA A 83 19.77 -3.90 -13.76
CA ALA A 83 18.82 -3.33 -12.82
C ALA A 83 17.81 -2.39 -13.51
N GLU A 84 18.19 -1.77 -14.62
CA GLU A 84 17.27 -0.94 -15.39
C GLU A 84 16.26 -1.77 -16.22
N TYR A 85 16.63 -2.99 -16.62
CA TYR A 85 15.73 -3.91 -17.33
C TYR A 85 14.75 -4.63 -16.40
N LEU A 86 15.00 -4.61 -15.09
CA LEU A 86 14.10 -5.13 -14.04
C LEU A 86 12.98 -4.16 -13.64
N LYS A 87 12.68 -3.13 -14.46
CA LYS A 87 11.49 -2.30 -14.24
C LYS A 87 10.26 -3.22 -14.19
N PRO A 88 9.40 -3.11 -13.16
CA PRO A 88 8.24 -3.98 -13.04
C PRO A 88 7.40 -3.84 -14.30
N GLN A 89 7.22 -4.98 -14.98
CA GLN A 89 6.38 -5.04 -16.18
C GLN A 89 5.01 -4.46 -15.84
N LYS A 90 4.53 -3.53 -16.69
CA LYS A 90 3.19 -2.98 -16.53
C LYS A 90 2.22 -4.15 -16.54
N LYS A 91 1.45 -4.33 -15.45
CA LYS A 91 0.43 -5.37 -15.36
C LYS A 91 -0.48 -5.24 -16.59
N GLY A 92 -0.49 -6.28 -17.43
CA GLY A 92 -1.36 -6.34 -18.60
C GLY A 92 -2.85 -6.33 -18.20
N PRO A 93 -3.76 -6.08 -19.14
CA PRO A 93 -5.20 -6.17 -18.88
C PRO A 93 -5.54 -7.56 -18.34
N LYS A 94 -6.23 -7.63 -17.19
CA LYS A 94 -6.66 -8.89 -16.59
C LYS A 94 -7.71 -9.55 -17.47
N TYR A 95 -7.53 -10.82 -17.80
CA TYR A 95 -8.51 -11.59 -18.56
C TYR A 95 -9.69 -11.97 -17.64
N THR A 96 -10.91 -11.55 -18.00
CA THR A 96 -12.13 -12.05 -17.35
C THR A 96 -12.61 -13.34 -18.04
N PRO A 97 -12.71 -14.46 -17.31
CA PRO A 97 -13.20 -15.73 -17.86
C PRO A 97 -14.64 -15.63 -18.37
N VAL A 98 -14.98 -16.42 -19.39
CA VAL A 98 -16.27 -16.33 -20.12
C VAL A 98 -17.49 -16.45 -19.19
N SER A 99 -17.42 -17.32 -18.19
CA SER A 99 -18.48 -17.51 -17.19
C SER A 99 -18.83 -16.23 -16.44
N ARG A 100 -17.81 -15.42 -16.08
CA ARG A 100 -17.98 -14.16 -15.32
C ARG A 100 -18.22 -12.94 -16.21
N ARG A 101 -18.38 -13.12 -17.52
CA ARG A 101 -18.60 -12.00 -18.44
C ARG A 101 -20.01 -11.42 -18.35
N GLN A 102 -20.97 -12.25 -17.94
CA GLN A 102 -22.38 -11.89 -17.77
C GLN A 102 -22.58 -10.97 -16.55
N ASP A 103 -21.67 -11.02 -15.58
CA ASP A 103 -21.71 -10.19 -14.36
C ASP A 103 -21.14 -8.77 -14.57
N ARG A 104 -20.49 -8.53 -15.72
CA ARG A 104 -19.86 -7.22 -15.99
C ARG A 104 -20.85 -6.07 -16.15
N PRO A 105 -21.99 -6.20 -16.85
CA PRO A 105 -23.02 -5.16 -16.90
C PRO A 105 -23.54 -4.76 -15.51
N ASP A 106 -23.64 -5.72 -14.59
CA ASP A 106 -24.06 -5.48 -13.20
C ASP A 106 -23.05 -4.65 -12.43
N ALA A 107 -21.76 -4.99 -12.55
CA ALA A 107 -20.66 -4.19 -12.00
C ALA A 107 -20.59 -2.77 -12.61
N ILE A 108 -20.80 -2.65 -13.93
CA ILE A 108 -20.84 -1.34 -14.60
C ILE A 108 -21.99 -0.48 -14.04
N ALA A 109 -23.17 -1.07 -13.89
CA ALA A 109 -24.33 -0.37 -13.33
C ALA A 109 -24.09 0.07 -11.89
N TRP A 110 -23.35 -0.72 -11.10
CA TRP A 110 -22.94 -0.35 -9.75
C TRP A 110 -21.98 0.86 -9.74
N PHE A 111 -20.97 0.88 -10.60
CA PHE A 111 -20.05 2.03 -10.70
C PHE A 111 -20.79 3.30 -11.12
N LEU A 112 -21.66 3.22 -12.14
CA LEU A 112 -22.42 4.37 -12.62
C LEU A 112 -23.38 4.94 -11.56
N ARG A 113 -23.87 4.11 -10.64
CA ARG A 113 -24.79 4.51 -9.58
C ARG A 113 -24.06 5.05 -8.35
N ASN A 114 -23.04 4.35 -7.86
CA ASN A 114 -22.42 4.63 -6.56
C ASN A 114 -21.20 5.56 -6.68
N HIS A 115 -20.48 5.51 -7.81
CA HIS A 115 -19.23 6.25 -8.01
C HIS A 115 -19.21 7.02 -9.34
N PRO A 116 -20.09 8.03 -9.51
CA PRO A 116 -20.11 8.87 -10.71
C PRO A 116 -18.83 9.70 -10.91
N GLU A 117 -18.00 9.84 -9.87
CA GLU A 117 -16.69 10.50 -9.91
C GLU A 117 -15.61 9.73 -10.70
N ILE A 118 -15.80 8.42 -10.89
CA ILE A 118 -14.84 7.58 -11.60
C ILE A 118 -15.00 7.77 -13.11
N ALA A 119 -13.87 8.01 -13.80
CA ALA A 119 -13.88 8.14 -15.26
C ALA A 119 -14.19 6.80 -15.94
N GLU A 120 -14.97 6.82 -17.01
CA GLU A 120 -15.31 5.61 -17.80
C GLU A 120 -14.08 4.88 -18.33
N SER A 121 -12.99 5.59 -18.59
CA SER A 121 -11.70 5.02 -18.98
C SER A 121 -11.07 4.16 -17.88
N GLN A 122 -11.30 4.50 -16.61
CA GLN A 122 -10.87 3.70 -15.46
C GLN A 122 -11.77 2.47 -15.30
N ILE A 123 -13.10 2.64 -15.40
CA ILE A 123 -14.07 1.53 -15.36
C ILE A 123 -13.75 0.50 -16.45
N ALA A 124 -13.51 0.96 -17.68
CA ALA A 124 -13.14 0.11 -18.82
C ALA A 124 -11.87 -0.71 -18.55
N ARG A 125 -10.86 -0.09 -17.92
CA ARG A 125 -9.58 -0.73 -17.60
C ARG A 125 -9.70 -1.77 -16.49
N ILE A 126 -10.46 -1.47 -15.44
CA ILE A 126 -10.60 -2.33 -14.26
C ILE A 126 -11.47 -3.55 -14.56
N LEU A 127 -12.60 -3.35 -15.23
CA LEU A 127 -13.54 -4.43 -15.57
C LEU A 127 -13.19 -5.17 -16.86
N GLY A 128 -12.16 -4.73 -17.60
CA GLY A 128 -11.80 -5.33 -18.89
C GLY A 128 -12.93 -5.24 -19.92
N THR A 129 -13.58 -4.07 -20.01
CA THR A 129 -14.71 -3.80 -20.91
C THR A 129 -14.40 -2.61 -21.83
N THR A 130 -15.29 -2.30 -22.76
CA THR A 130 -15.16 -1.16 -23.68
C THR A 130 -16.10 -0.02 -23.25
N LYS A 131 -15.77 1.21 -23.67
CA LYS A 131 -16.63 2.38 -23.43
C LYS A 131 -18.02 2.21 -24.05
N ALA A 132 -18.11 1.61 -25.23
CA ALA A 132 -19.39 1.32 -25.90
C ALA A 132 -20.30 0.40 -25.05
N THR A 133 -19.73 -0.55 -24.31
CA THR A 133 -20.50 -1.38 -23.38
C THR A 133 -20.98 -0.56 -22.18
N ILE A 134 -20.14 0.33 -21.64
CA ILE A 134 -20.52 1.23 -20.54
C ILE A 134 -21.68 2.14 -20.96
N ASP A 135 -21.59 2.73 -22.17
CA ASP A 135 -22.64 3.57 -22.74
C ASP A 135 -23.93 2.78 -22.96
N SER A 136 -23.84 1.54 -23.44
CA SER A 136 -25.00 0.68 -23.63
C SER A 136 -25.72 0.36 -22.31
N VAL A 137 -24.97 0.20 -21.22
CA VAL A 137 -25.55 -0.02 -19.89
C VAL A 137 -26.14 1.28 -19.34
N ARG A 138 -25.45 2.41 -19.48
CA ARG A 138 -25.92 3.75 -19.09
C ARG A 138 -27.25 4.11 -19.76
N ASN A 139 -27.33 3.88 -21.08
CA ASN A 139 -28.49 4.21 -21.89
C ASN A 139 -29.55 3.09 -21.91
N ARG A 140 -29.34 1.99 -21.16
CA ARG A 140 -30.22 0.81 -21.14
C ARG A 140 -30.46 0.15 -22.51
N THR A 141 -29.55 0.34 -23.46
CA THR A 141 -29.59 -0.26 -24.80
C THR A 141 -28.86 -1.61 -24.88
N HIS A 142 -28.25 -2.06 -23.79
CA HIS A 142 -27.70 -3.41 -23.69
C HIS A 142 -28.82 -4.46 -23.85
N TRP A 143 -28.56 -5.56 -24.56
CA TRP A 143 -29.56 -6.60 -24.87
C TRP A 143 -30.22 -7.20 -23.61
N ASN A 144 -29.49 -7.25 -22.49
CA ASN A 144 -29.98 -7.77 -21.21
C ASN A 144 -30.38 -6.66 -20.22
N SER A 145 -30.69 -5.44 -20.67
CA SER A 145 -30.86 -4.28 -19.78
C SER A 145 -31.94 -4.45 -18.71
N ALA A 146 -33.00 -5.22 -19.00
CA ALA A 146 -34.08 -5.51 -18.06
C ALA A 146 -33.63 -6.29 -16.82
N ASN A 147 -32.58 -7.11 -16.93
CA ASN A 147 -32.10 -7.97 -15.84
C ASN A 147 -30.86 -7.41 -15.14
N ILE A 148 -30.31 -6.28 -15.60
CA ILE A 148 -29.10 -5.69 -15.00
C ILE A 148 -29.43 -5.18 -13.60
N LYS A 149 -28.67 -5.67 -12.61
CA LYS A 149 -28.75 -5.22 -11.22
C LYS A 149 -27.41 -4.61 -10.81
N PRO A 150 -27.38 -3.44 -10.17
CA PRO A 150 -26.14 -2.87 -9.69
C PRO A 150 -25.64 -3.67 -8.49
N VAL A 151 -24.64 -4.50 -8.72
CA VAL A 151 -23.98 -5.34 -7.72
C VAL A 151 -22.50 -4.97 -7.64
N ASP A 152 -21.95 -4.99 -6.43
CA ASP A 152 -20.57 -4.60 -6.18
C ASP A 152 -19.58 -5.50 -6.94
N PRO A 153 -18.65 -4.95 -7.75
CA PRO A 153 -17.66 -5.70 -8.51
C PRO A 153 -16.75 -6.61 -7.66
N VAL A 154 -16.55 -6.30 -6.38
CA VAL A 154 -15.76 -7.14 -5.45
C VAL A 154 -16.55 -8.37 -5.05
N THR A 155 -17.84 -8.21 -4.76
CA THR A 155 -18.74 -9.34 -4.43
C THR A 155 -18.91 -10.29 -5.61
N LEU A 156 -18.89 -9.77 -6.84
CA LEU A 156 -18.88 -10.56 -8.09
C LEU A 156 -17.52 -11.21 -8.37
N GLY A 157 -16.49 -10.89 -7.59
CA GLY A 157 -15.12 -11.39 -7.77
C GLY A 157 -14.48 -10.95 -9.10
N LEU A 158 -14.88 -9.79 -9.62
CA LEU A 158 -14.30 -9.19 -10.83
C LEU A 158 -13.09 -8.30 -10.49
N VAL A 159 -13.12 -7.67 -9.32
CA VAL A 159 -12.11 -6.71 -8.86
C VAL A 159 -11.71 -7.06 -7.42
N LEU A 160 -10.46 -6.79 -7.04
CA LEU A 160 -10.00 -6.93 -5.66
C LEU A 160 -10.39 -5.69 -4.85
N GLN A 161 -10.69 -5.85 -3.56
CA GLN A 161 -11.02 -4.73 -2.67
C GLN A 161 -9.98 -3.61 -2.74
N LEU A 162 -8.69 -3.96 -2.64
CA LEU A 162 -7.59 -3.00 -2.71
C LEU A 162 -7.57 -2.19 -4.03
N GLU A 163 -7.98 -2.80 -5.14
CA GLU A 163 -8.01 -2.12 -6.44
C GLU A 163 -9.21 -1.17 -6.55
N LEU A 164 -10.36 -1.55 -5.98
CA LEU A 164 -11.53 -0.68 -5.89
C LEU A 164 -11.22 0.55 -5.04
N ASP A 165 -10.67 0.34 -3.85
CA ASP A 165 -10.34 1.42 -2.90
C ASP A 165 -9.31 2.40 -3.49
N GLU A 166 -8.30 1.90 -4.21
CA GLU A 166 -7.30 2.74 -4.87
C GLU A 166 -7.92 3.64 -5.95
N VAL A 167 -8.88 3.11 -6.71
CA VAL A 167 -9.52 3.84 -7.81
C VAL A 167 -10.50 4.88 -7.27
N VAL A 168 -11.30 4.51 -6.28
CA VAL A 168 -12.22 5.44 -5.59
C VAL A 168 -11.43 6.58 -4.96
N ARG A 169 -10.36 6.28 -4.22
CA ARG A 169 -9.51 7.31 -3.61
C ARG A 169 -8.94 8.27 -4.65
N LYS A 170 -8.35 7.74 -5.73
CA LYS A 170 -7.80 8.58 -6.81
C LYS A 170 -8.85 9.41 -7.52
N ALA A 171 -10.06 8.88 -7.71
CA ALA A 171 -11.16 9.59 -8.34
C ALA A 171 -11.69 10.71 -7.43
N ALA A 172 -11.86 10.43 -6.14
CA ALA A 172 -12.25 11.40 -5.12
C ALA A 172 -11.23 12.54 -5.03
N ASP A 173 -9.93 12.24 -4.93
CA ASP A 173 -8.85 13.23 -4.90
C ASP A 173 -8.86 14.12 -6.15
N LYS A 174 -9.10 13.51 -7.32
CA LYS A 174 -9.15 14.24 -8.59
C LYS A 174 -10.38 15.14 -8.64
N LYS A 175 -11.54 14.66 -8.22
CA LYS A 175 -12.78 15.44 -8.17
C LYS A 175 -12.66 16.59 -7.19
N ALA A 176 -12.13 16.37 -5.99
CA ALA A 176 -11.87 17.41 -5.00
C ALA A 176 -10.96 18.52 -5.56
N LYS A 177 -9.91 18.17 -6.32
CA LYS A 177 -9.05 19.14 -7.01
C LYS A 177 -9.77 19.89 -8.13
N GLU A 178 -10.63 19.21 -8.89
CA GLU A 178 -11.43 19.85 -9.94
C GLU A 178 -12.49 20.79 -9.37
N ASP A 179 -13.14 20.40 -8.28
CA ASP A 179 -14.17 21.20 -7.59
C ASP A 179 -13.54 22.43 -6.92
N ALA A 180 -12.38 22.28 -6.27
CA ALA A 180 -11.59 23.39 -5.76
C ALA A 180 -11.16 24.36 -6.87
N ARG A 181 -10.81 23.85 -8.05
CA ARG A 181 -10.46 24.68 -9.22
C ARG A 181 -11.67 25.40 -9.82
N LYS A 182 -12.86 24.82 -9.72
CA LYS A 182 -14.12 25.38 -10.25
C LYS A 182 -14.85 26.26 -9.23
N GLY A 183 -14.37 26.35 -7.99
CA GLY A 183 -15.01 27.14 -6.92
C GLY A 183 -16.36 26.58 -6.46
N ILE A 184 -16.63 25.30 -6.73
CA ILE A 184 -17.88 24.65 -6.35
C ILE A 184 -17.70 24.07 -4.95
N VAL A 185 -18.21 24.78 -3.94
CA VAL A 185 -18.35 24.27 -2.58
C VAL A 185 -19.65 23.47 -2.56
N HIS A 186 -19.58 22.15 -2.62
CA HIS A 186 -20.74 21.33 -2.31
C HIS A 186 -21.11 21.59 -0.84
N PRO A 187 -22.38 21.90 -0.50
CA PRO A 187 -22.79 21.90 0.89
C PRO A 187 -22.59 20.47 1.40
N GLU A 188 -21.70 20.30 2.38
CA GLU A 188 -21.53 19.03 3.03
C GLU A 188 -22.89 18.59 3.60
N GLY A 189 -23.49 17.56 3.00
CA GLY A 189 -24.46 16.74 3.73
C GLY A 189 -23.77 16.20 5.00
N PRO A 190 -24.54 15.80 6.03
CA PRO A 190 -24.01 15.52 7.36
C PRO A 190 -22.88 14.48 7.29
N SER A 191 -21.64 14.97 7.25
CA SER A 191 -20.44 14.17 7.26
C SER A 191 -20.19 13.79 8.72
N LEU A 192 -19.85 12.53 8.94
CA LEU A 192 -19.45 12.09 10.27
C LEU A 192 -18.14 12.80 10.62
N ARG A 193 -18.10 13.39 11.82
CA ARG A 193 -16.92 14.09 12.32
C ARG A 193 -15.70 13.15 12.29
N PRO A 194 -14.51 13.66 11.98
CA PRO A 194 -13.30 12.86 11.99
C PRO A 194 -13.10 12.22 13.38
N ALA A 195 -12.63 10.97 13.41
CA ALA A 195 -12.51 10.18 14.64
C ALA A 195 -11.61 10.83 15.72
N SER A 196 -10.82 11.83 15.37
CA SER A 196 -10.04 12.66 16.29
C SER A 196 -10.89 13.59 17.16
N GLU A 197 -12.12 13.91 16.77
CA GLU A 197 -12.98 14.90 17.46
C GLU A 197 -14.03 14.26 18.37
N THR A 198 -14.21 12.94 18.34
CA THR A 198 -15.23 12.22 19.11
C THR A 198 -14.75 11.70 20.48
N GLY A 199 -13.60 12.17 20.96
CA GLY A 199 -12.93 11.60 22.14
C GLY A 199 -12.84 12.50 23.37
N VAL A 200 -13.42 13.70 23.38
CA VAL A 200 -13.39 14.58 24.56
C VAL A 200 -14.79 14.67 25.15
N ILE A 201 -15.08 13.76 26.07
CA ILE A 201 -16.11 13.99 27.08
C ILE A 201 -15.40 14.86 28.12
N GLU A 202 -15.66 16.17 28.12
CA GLU A 202 -15.23 17.05 29.21
C GLU A 202 -16.13 16.75 30.41
N ASP A 203 -15.52 16.24 31.49
CA ASP A 203 -16.11 16.14 32.82
C ASP A 203 -16.44 17.56 33.31
N GLU A 204 -17.68 18.01 33.17
CA GLU A 204 -18.20 19.13 33.96
C GLU A 204 -18.67 18.62 35.32
N ALA A 205 -17.75 18.66 36.29
CA ALA A 205 -18.06 18.53 37.70
C ALA A 205 -18.44 19.89 38.32
N HIS A 206 -19.45 19.83 39.20
CA HIS A 206 -19.79 20.79 40.26
C HIS A 206 -20.43 22.14 39.89
N ALA A 207 -21.75 22.21 40.03
CA ALA A 207 -22.44 23.39 40.56
C ALA A 207 -23.22 22.95 41.81
N GLU A 208 -22.74 23.36 42.98
CA GLU A 208 -23.47 23.23 44.25
C GLU A 208 -24.68 24.18 44.25
N PRO A 209 -25.87 23.75 44.67
CA PRO A 209 -26.97 24.67 44.95
C PRO A 209 -26.90 25.16 46.40
N GLU A 210 -26.99 26.48 46.58
CA GLU A 210 -27.05 27.16 47.88
C GLU A 210 -28.31 26.76 48.69
N ASP A 211 -28.11 26.63 49.99
CA ASP A 211 -29.10 26.27 51.02
C ASP A 211 -30.36 27.16 51.03
N ALA A 212 -31.53 26.52 51.02
CA ALA A 212 -32.74 27.05 51.63
C ALA A 212 -33.44 25.92 52.40
N HIS A 213 -33.27 25.91 53.72
CA HIS A 213 -34.08 25.15 54.66
C HIS A 213 -35.55 25.56 54.54
N ASP A 214 -36.44 24.59 54.36
CA ASP A 214 -37.74 24.60 55.02
C ASP A 214 -38.15 23.17 55.41
N ASP A 215 -38.53 23.04 56.67
CA ASP A 215 -38.95 21.82 57.36
C ASP A 215 -40.28 21.28 56.79
N GLU A 216 -40.43 19.97 56.61
CA GLU A 216 -41.55 19.21 57.19
C GLU A 216 -41.50 17.69 56.89
N ALA A 217 -41.50 16.92 57.99
CA ALA A 217 -42.29 15.71 58.24
C ALA A 217 -42.25 14.50 57.26
N HIS A 218 -41.40 13.54 57.60
CA HIS A 218 -41.77 12.16 57.99
C HIS A 218 -42.95 11.47 57.26
N LYS A 219 -42.65 10.42 56.48
CA LYS A 219 -43.16 9.04 56.70
C LYS A 219 -42.53 7.99 55.79
N ASP A 220 -42.26 6.85 56.41
CA ASP A 220 -41.93 5.55 55.83
C ASP A 220 -42.84 5.16 54.66
N GLU A 221 -42.29 4.45 53.67
CA GLU A 221 -42.79 3.12 53.29
C GLU A 221 -41.83 2.42 52.32
N THR A 222 -41.38 1.24 52.74
CA THR A 222 -40.51 0.30 52.02
C THR A 222 -41.23 -0.35 50.83
N PRO A 223 -40.49 -0.79 49.79
CA PRO A 223 -41.08 -1.34 48.57
C PRO A 223 -41.55 -2.78 48.77
N VAL A 224 -42.82 -3.04 48.47
CA VAL A 224 -43.37 -4.40 48.41
C VAL A 224 -43.09 -4.98 47.02
N TYR A 225 -42.24 -6.01 46.99
CA TYR A 225 -42.15 -6.98 45.90
C TYR A 225 -43.38 -7.90 46.00
N GLU A 226 -44.23 -7.90 44.99
CA GLU A 226 -45.25 -8.94 44.82
C GLU A 226 -44.74 -9.93 43.78
N ASP A 227 -44.24 -11.06 44.28
CA ASP A 227 -44.15 -12.33 43.57
C ASP A 227 -45.37 -13.14 44.03
N GLU A 228 -45.97 -13.89 43.10
CA GLU A 228 -46.77 -15.12 43.27
C GLU A 228 -48.07 -15.21 42.44
N HIS A 229 -48.08 -16.30 41.66
CA HIS A 229 -49.19 -17.24 41.43
C HIS A 229 -50.46 -16.74 40.70
N ALA A 230 -50.74 -17.22 39.48
CA ALA A 230 -51.31 -18.54 39.15
C ALA A 230 -52.79 -18.66 39.52
N GLU A 231 -53.64 -18.78 38.49
CA GLU A 231 -54.99 -19.34 38.40
C GLU A 231 -55.51 -18.89 37.01
N ASP A 232 -56.17 -19.67 36.15
CA ASP A 232 -56.73 -21.02 36.15
C ASP A 232 -56.90 -21.44 34.66
#